data_AF-A0A6P0XDJ2-F1
#
_entry.id   AF-A0A6P0XDJ2-F1
#
_cell.length_a   1.000
_cell.length_b   1.000
_cell.length_c   1.000
_cell.angle_alpha   90.00
_cell.angle_beta   90.00
_cell.angle_gamma   90.00
#
_symmetry.space_group_name_H-M   'P 1'
#
loop_
_entity.id
_entity.type
_entity.pdbx_description
1 polymer ?
#
loop_
_entity_poly.entity_id
_entity_poly.type
_entity_poly.pdbx_seq_one_letter_code
_entity_poly.pdbx_strand_id
1 'polypeptide(L)'
;MLKSKIQKIQRLKQKLKKLNSTERLHICFGSQKLFNAQHNLAENGYKTRQEWGIDWRKKRSGRFFCVGKSQPGGGTMIKVFPSQENGLHQLQVQLPRPLQDKYGQKIQLNFSVLDRDGRYRSSDLDYALNCLKPITISIFRREHKQDNWYIHLSTYVQETPVIHTRKNGCIGIDFNANSISVTYVKWDGNIEYLEEIPYQWKNQTTGQSPCIYEKYCLSSCVLSRVF
;
A
#
# COMPACT_ATOMS: atom_id res chain seq x y z
N MET A 1 7.89 24.79 -3.10
CA MET A 1 8.48 23.43 -2.96
C MET A 1 9.90 23.41 -2.37
N LEU A 2 10.79 24.38 -2.64
CA LEU A 2 12.18 24.33 -2.15
C LEU A 2 12.32 24.60 -0.64
N LYS A 3 11.59 25.60 -0.12
CA LYS A 3 11.61 25.97 1.31
C LYS A 3 11.20 24.82 2.24
N SER A 4 10.16 24.06 1.89
CA SER A 4 9.72 22.91 2.68
C SER A 4 10.75 21.77 2.70
N LYS A 5 11.49 21.56 1.59
CA LYS A 5 12.59 20.59 1.53
C LYS A 5 13.76 21.01 2.43
N ILE A 6 14.13 22.30 2.44
CA ILE A 6 15.20 22.85 3.30
C ILE A 6 14.84 22.70 4.79
N GLN A 7 13.62 23.07 5.17
CA GLN A 7 13.14 22.93 6.55
C GLN A 7 13.12 21.46 7.01
N LYS A 8 12.72 20.54 6.13
CA LYS A 8 12.76 19.10 6.39
C LYS A 8 14.19 18.62 6.65
N ILE A 9 15.16 19.06 5.84
CA ILE A 9 16.58 18.69 6.01
C ILE A 9 17.13 19.23 7.34
N GLN A 10 16.85 20.50 7.68
CA GLN A 10 17.29 21.08 8.95
C GLN A 10 16.73 20.32 10.16
N ARG A 11 15.44 19.96 10.13
CA ARG A 11 14.79 19.18 11.18
C ARG A 11 15.38 17.77 11.32
N LEU A 12 15.73 17.12 10.19
CA LEU A 12 16.41 15.82 10.20
C LEU A 12 17.82 15.92 10.78
N LYS A 13 18.60 16.96 10.42
CA LYS A 13 19.94 17.21 10.99
C LYS A 13 19.90 17.42 12.51
N GLN A 14 18.94 18.20 13.01
CA GLN A 14 18.74 18.39 14.44
C GLN A 14 18.40 17.08 15.16
N LYS A 15 17.51 16.27 14.55
CA LYS A 15 17.12 14.97 15.11
C LYS A 15 18.30 13.99 15.13
N LEU A 16 19.14 13.98 14.09
CA LEU A 16 20.37 13.20 14.02
C LEU A 16 21.36 13.61 15.13
N LYS A 17 21.62 14.92 15.27
CA LYS A 17 22.52 15.43 16.32
C LYS A 17 22.06 15.01 17.72
N LYS A 18 20.75 15.09 17.98
CA LYS A 18 20.15 14.66 19.24
C LYS A 18 20.29 13.15 19.46
N LEU A 19 20.06 12.32 18.43
CA LEU A 19 20.23 10.87 18.52
C LEU A 19 21.69 10.49 18.80
N ASN A 20 22.66 11.13 18.13
CA ASN A 20 24.08 10.87 18.32
C ASN A 20 24.58 11.27 19.72
N SER A 21 23.95 12.26 20.36
CA SER A 21 24.27 12.68 21.72
C SER A 21 23.50 11.92 22.81
N THR A 22 22.58 11.01 22.44
CA THR A 22 21.79 10.24 23.40
C THR A 22 22.51 8.93 23.70
N GLU A 23 22.95 8.72 24.94
CA GLU A 23 23.63 7.48 25.37
C GLU A 23 22.77 6.22 25.21
N ARG A 24 21.44 6.35 25.35
CA ARG A 24 20.49 5.23 25.30
C ARG A 24 19.34 5.49 24.34
N LEU A 25 19.20 4.63 23.33
CA LEU A 25 18.05 4.66 22.43
C LEU A 25 16.85 3.97 23.08
N HIS A 26 15.76 4.71 23.26
CA HIS A 26 14.50 4.15 23.75
C HIS A 26 13.68 3.57 22.59
N ILE A 27 13.53 2.24 22.57
CA ILE A 27 12.62 1.54 21.65
C ILE A 27 11.28 1.36 22.38
N CYS A 28 10.25 2.08 21.95
CA CYS A 28 8.88 1.83 22.38
C CYS A 28 8.14 1.11 21.24
N PHE A 29 7.65 -0.09 21.50
CA PHE A 29 6.74 -0.76 20.56
C PHE A 29 5.30 -0.32 20.91
N GLY A 30 4.76 0.61 20.12
CA GLY A 30 3.51 1.31 20.39
C GLY A 30 3.74 2.83 20.43
N SER A 31 2.68 3.62 20.64
CA SER A 31 2.84 5.07 20.76
C SER A 31 3.30 5.44 22.16
N GLN A 32 4.35 6.27 22.27
CA GLN A 32 4.85 6.76 23.57
C GLN A 32 3.73 7.42 24.39
N LYS A 33 2.82 8.15 23.72
CA LYS A 33 1.63 8.74 24.35
C LYS A 33 0.76 7.69 25.02
N LEU A 34 0.41 6.61 24.31
CA LEU A 34 -0.43 5.56 24.88
C LEU A 34 0.32 4.79 25.97
N PHE A 35 1.64 4.59 25.85
CA PHE A 35 2.41 3.97 26.92
C PHE A 35 2.35 4.80 28.22
N ASN A 36 2.56 6.11 28.11
CA ASN A 36 2.59 7.01 29.26
C ASN A 36 1.21 7.20 29.93
N ALA A 37 0.11 6.95 29.20
CA ALA A 37 -1.24 7.03 29.74
C ALA A 37 -1.49 6.09 30.94
N GLN A 38 -0.66 5.05 31.12
CA GLN A 38 -0.74 4.15 32.28
C GLN A 38 -0.46 4.83 33.62
N HIS A 39 0.24 5.97 33.62
CA HIS A 39 0.63 6.69 34.85
C HIS A 39 -0.50 7.58 35.38
N ASN A 40 -1.30 8.17 34.49
CA ASN A 40 -2.43 9.06 34.82
C ASN A 40 -3.71 8.58 34.13
N LEU A 41 -4.34 7.51 34.63
CA LEU A 41 -5.45 6.85 33.94
C LEU A 41 -6.68 7.76 33.74
N ALA A 42 -7.13 8.44 34.81
CA ALA A 42 -8.32 9.29 34.76
C ALA A 42 -8.15 10.46 33.77
N GLU A 43 -6.99 11.12 33.76
CA GLU A 43 -6.68 12.21 32.83
C GLU A 43 -6.62 11.73 31.37
N ASN A 44 -6.30 10.45 31.15
CA ASN A 44 -6.21 9.85 29.81
C ASN A 44 -7.49 9.10 29.40
N GLY A 45 -8.58 9.23 30.17
CA GLY A 45 -9.88 8.66 29.84
C GLY A 45 -10.02 7.16 30.15
N TYR A 46 -9.13 6.58 30.95
CA TYR A 46 -9.18 5.18 31.36
C TYR A 46 -9.72 5.03 32.78
N LYS A 47 -10.70 4.13 32.98
CA LYS A 47 -11.22 3.79 34.31
C LYS A 47 -10.29 2.85 35.04
N THR A 48 -9.66 1.93 34.31
CA THR A 48 -8.79 0.90 34.89
C THR A 48 -7.53 0.68 34.07
N ARG A 49 -6.49 0.15 34.72
CA ARG A 49 -5.26 -0.28 34.04
C ARG A 49 -5.51 -1.44 33.07
N GLN A 50 -6.55 -2.24 33.29
CA GLN A 50 -6.91 -3.35 32.41
C GLN A 50 -7.45 -2.84 31.08
N GLU A 51 -8.35 -1.84 31.13
CA GLU A 51 -8.90 -1.15 29.95
C GLU A 51 -7.78 -0.54 29.10
N TRP A 52 -6.88 0.21 29.74
CA TRP A 52 -5.67 0.71 29.09
C TRP A 52 -4.82 -0.41 28.47
N GLY A 53 -4.64 -1.52 29.20
CA GLY A 53 -3.83 -2.65 28.76
C GLY A 53 -4.42 -3.37 27.54
N ILE A 54 -5.74 -3.41 27.41
CA ILE A 54 -6.44 -3.91 26.22
C ILE A 54 -6.09 -3.01 25.04
N ASP A 55 -6.31 -1.70 25.15
CA ASP A 55 -6.03 -0.71 24.10
C ASP A 55 -4.55 -0.69 23.69
N TRP A 56 -3.65 -0.73 24.67
CA TRP A 56 -2.21 -0.77 24.45
C TRP A 56 -1.81 -1.99 23.61
N ARG A 57 -2.27 -3.19 23.99
CA ARG A 57 -2.02 -4.41 23.22
C ARG A 57 -2.68 -4.34 21.85
N LYS A 58 -3.90 -3.82 21.77
CA LYS A 58 -4.65 -3.64 20.53
C LYS A 58 -3.85 -2.80 19.53
N LYS A 59 -3.26 -1.69 19.97
CA LYS A 59 -2.43 -0.78 19.18
C LYS A 59 -1.07 -1.36 18.83
N ARG A 60 -0.39 -1.96 19.81
CA ARG A 60 0.97 -2.53 19.64
C ARG A 60 0.98 -3.72 18.69
N SER A 61 0.04 -4.64 18.84
CA SER A 61 -0.02 -5.89 18.07
C SER A 61 -0.80 -5.75 16.76
N GLY A 62 -1.15 -4.53 16.36
CA GLY A 62 -1.93 -4.25 15.16
C GLY A 62 -1.13 -4.27 13.85
N ARG A 63 0.19 -4.51 13.89
CA ARG A 63 1.03 -4.59 12.68
C ARG A 63 2.24 -5.48 12.91
N PHE A 64 2.53 -6.33 11.95
CA PHE A 64 3.76 -7.08 11.85
C PHE A 64 4.12 -7.29 10.38
N PHE A 65 5.40 -7.51 10.10
CA PHE A 65 5.86 -7.66 8.72
C PHE A 65 7.05 -8.63 8.66
N CYS A 66 7.23 -9.24 7.49
CA CYS A 66 8.39 -10.04 7.15
C CYS A 66 9.10 -9.35 5.98
N VAL A 67 10.36 -8.98 6.18
CA VAL A 67 11.19 -8.40 5.12
C VAL A 67 11.45 -9.47 4.06
N GLY A 68 11.29 -9.06 2.80
CA GLY A 68 11.46 -9.96 1.68
C GLY A 68 12.90 -10.48 1.55
N LYS A 69 13.04 -11.73 1.10
CA LYS A 69 14.31 -12.35 0.70
C LYS A 69 14.11 -13.15 -0.57
N SER A 70 15.17 -13.28 -1.36
CA SER A 70 15.17 -14.13 -2.56
C SER A 70 15.15 -15.61 -2.17
N GLN A 71 13.96 -16.12 -1.88
CA GLN A 71 13.70 -17.51 -1.50
C GLN A 71 12.28 -17.90 -1.90
N PRO A 72 11.94 -19.20 -1.95
CA PRO A 72 10.58 -19.64 -2.24
C PRO A 72 9.56 -18.99 -1.29
N GLY A 73 8.60 -18.30 -1.90
CA GLY A 73 7.55 -17.54 -1.23
C GLY A 73 7.97 -16.20 -0.64
N GLY A 74 9.18 -15.72 -0.93
CA GLY A 74 9.61 -14.34 -0.78
C GLY A 74 9.92 -13.87 0.63
N GLY A 75 9.69 -14.68 1.67
CA GLY A 75 9.93 -14.32 3.08
C GLY A 75 10.29 -15.54 3.95
N THR A 76 10.64 -15.31 5.22
CA THR A 76 11.08 -16.39 6.13
C THR A 76 9.92 -16.92 6.96
N MET A 77 9.32 -16.07 7.79
CA MET A 77 8.20 -16.43 8.67
C MET A 77 6.84 -16.28 7.99
N ILE A 78 6.76 -15.43 6.98
CA ILE A 78 5.55 -15.23 6.18
C ILE A 78 5.94 -15.51 4.74
N LYS A 79 5.18 -16.39 4.08
CA LYS A 79 5.46 -16.85 2.72
C LYS A 79 4.18 -16.82 1.89
N VAL A 80 4.31 -16.52 0.60
CA VAL A 80 3.21 -16.62 -0.38
C VAL A 80 3.53 -17.73 -1.36
N PHE A 81 2.54 -18.53 -1.73
CA PHE A 81 2.68 -19.57 -2.74
C PHE A 81 1.55 -19.46 -3.76
N PRO A 82 1.77 -19.78 -5.04
CA PRO A 82 0.67 -19.99 -5.97
C PRO A 82 -0.14 -21.22 -5.53
N SER A 83 -1.47 -21.14 -5.61
CA SER A 83 -2.36 -22.28 -5.38
C SER A 83 -2.47 -23.15 -6.64
N GLN A 84 -2.98 -24.37 -6.49
CA GLN A 84 -3.33 -25.22 -7.64
C GLN A 84 -4.55 -24.70 -8.40
N GLU A 85 -5.39 -23.90 -7.75
CA GLU A 85 -6.52 -23.22 -8.38
C GLU A 85 -6.07 -21.90 -9.01
N ASN A 86 -6.40 -21.72 -10.30
CA ASN A 86 -6.00 -20.54 -11.07
C ASN A 86 -6.43 -19.23 -10.39
N GLY A 87 -5.48 -18.31 -10.22
CA GLY A 87 -5.72 -16.98 -9.67
C GLY A 87 -5.76 -16.89 -8.14
N LEU A 88 -5.62 -18.01 -7.44
CA LEU A 88 -5.51 -18.04 -5.99
C LEU A 88 -4.06 -18.18 -5.54
N HIS A 89 -3.75 -17.48 -4.45
CA HIS A 89 -2.47 -17.54 -3.75
C HIS A 89 -2.72 -17.95 -2.31
N GLN A 90 -1.80 -18.72 -1.75
CA GLN A 90 -1.82 -19.11 -0.35
C GLN A 90 -0.76 -18.33 0.42
N LEU A 91 -1.17 -17.63 1.47
CA LEU A 91 -0.27 -17.05 2.46
C LEU A 91 -0.10 -18.01 3.63
N GLN A 92 1.14 -18.30 3.97
CA GLN A 92 1.54 -19.12 5.10
C GLN A 92 2.27 -18.27 6.13
N VAL A 93 1.78 -18.27 7.37
CA VAL A 93 2.40 -17.61 8.53
C VAL A 93 2.91 -18.68 9.49
N GLN A 94 4.22 -18.73 9.70
CA GLN A 94 4.83 -19.63 10.67
C GLN A 94 4.70 -19.07 12.08
N LEU A 95 4.13 -19.87 12.98
CA LEU A 95 3.89 -19.48 14.36
C LEU A 95 5.15 -19.65 15.23
N PRO A 96 5.43 -18.72 16.15
CA PRO A 96 6.46 -18.88 17.17
C PRO A 96 6.21 -20.13 18.02
N ARG A 97 7.27 -20.83 18.45
CA ARG A 97 7.20 -22.09 19.23
C ARG A 97 6.15 -22.06 20.36
N PRO A 98 6.06 -21.01 21.20
CA PRO A 98 5.09 -20.99 22.31
C PRO A 98 3.62 -20.99 21.89
N LEU A 99 3.32 -20.67 20.63
CA LEU A 99 1.96 -20.64 20.09
C LEU A 99 1.61 -21.91 19.31
N GLN A 100 2.60 -22.78 19.06
CA GLN A 100 2.40 -23.95 18.19
C GLN A 100 1.51 -25.01 18.82
N ASP A 101 1.62 -25.21 20.14
CA ASP A 101 0.80 -26.19 20.85
C ASP A 101 -0.69 -25.84 20.80
N LYS A 102 -1.02 -24.54 20.71
CA LYS A 102 -2.39 -24.05 20.72
C LYS A 102 -3.00 -23.88 19.33
N TYR A 103 -2.20 -23.44 18.36
CA TYR A 103 -2.71 -23.01 17.04
C TYR A 103 -2.07 -23.78 15.87
N GLY A 104 -1.24 -24.79 16.16
CA GLY A 104 -0.46 -25.51 15.17
C GLY A 104 0.79 -24.75 14.73
N GLN A 105 1.56 -25.35 13.83
CA GLN A 105 2.85 -24.78 13.42
C GLN A 105 2.69 -23.60 12.44
N LYS A 106 1.62 -23.59 11.66
CA LYS A 106 1.42 -22.70 10.50
C LYS A 106 -0.05 -22.31 10.38
N ILE A 107 -0.29 -21.03 10.10
CA ILE A 107 -1.60 -20.52 9.66
C ILE A 107 -1.56 -20.37 8.14
N GLN A 108 -2.61 -20.82 7.47
CA GLN A 108 -2.76 -20.73 6.02
C GLN A 108 -4.02 -19.95 5.69
N LEU A 109 -3.94 -19.08 4.69
CA LEU A 109 -5.10 -18.36 4.15
C LEU A 109 -4.96 -18.21 2.65
N ASN A 110 -6.06 -18.36 1.93
CA ASN A 110 -6.10 -18.18 0.49
C ASN A 110 -6.61 -16.77 0.17
N PHE A 111 -6.02 -16.15 -0.84
CA PHE A 111 -6.42 -14.83 -1.32
C PHE A 111 -6.23 -14.75 -2.83
N SER A 112 -6.97 -13.84 -3.47
CA SER A 112 -6.80 -13.47 -4.86
C SER A 112 -6.33 -12.02 -4.97
N VAL A 113 -5.53 -11.73 -5.99
CA VAL A 113 -5.15 -10.36 -6.34
C VAL A 113 -6.03 -9.92 -7.50
N LEU A 114 -7.06 -9.13 -7.20
CA LEU A 114 -8.01 -8.61 -8.16
C LEU A 114 -7.71 -7.14 -8.48
N ASP A 115 -7.94 -6.73 -9.72
CA ASP A 115 -8.04 -5.33 -10.08
C ASP A 115 -9.41 -4.74 -9.67
N ARG A 116 -9.66 -3.46 -10.01
CA ARG A 116 -10.91 -2.78 -9.68
C ARG A 116 -12.14 -3.38 -10.38
N ASP A 117 -11.94 -4.03 -11.53
CA ASP A 117 -12.99 -4.66 -12.33
C ASP A 117 -13.18 -6.14 -11.94
N GLY A 118 -12.49 -6.61 -10.89
CA GLY A 118 -12.54 -7.99 -10.42
C GLY A 118 -11.74 -8.98 -11.26
N ARG A 119 -10.87 -8.52 -12.18
CA ARG A 119 -9.99 -9.38 -12.98
C ARG A 119 -8.74 -9.71 -12.20
N TYR A 120 -8.20 -10.92 -12.39
CA TYR A 120 -6.95 -11.31 -11.76
C TYR A 120 -5.80 -10.44 -12.27
N ARG A 121 -5.10 -9.80 -11.33
CA ARG A 121 -3.93 -8.97 -11.59
C ARG A 121 -2.76 -9.47 -10.74
N SER A 122 -2.49 -10.77 -10.84
CA SER A 122 -1.40 -11.43 -10.14
C SER A 122 -0.11 -11.51 -10.93
N SER A 123 -0.06 -11.03 -12.18
CA SER A 123 1.11 -11.17 -13.07
C SER A 123 2.44 -10.76 -12.41
N ASP A 124 2.46 -9.63 -11.71
CA ASP A 124 3.67 -9.15 -11.01
C ASP A 124 4.03 -10.03 -9.80
N LEU A 125 3.02 -10.52 -9.08
CA LEU A 125 3.22 -11.44 -7.96
C LEU A 125 3.69 -12.80 -8.45
N ASP A 126 3.12 -13.30 -9.53
CA ASP A 126 3.47 -14.57 -10.17
C ASP A 126 4.89 -14.49 -10.73
N TYR A 127 5.23 -13.40 -11.42
CA TYR A 127 6.61 -13.10 -11.84
C TYR A 127 7.57 -13.11 -10.66
N ALA A 128 7.23 -12.42 -9.58
CA ALA A 128 8.08 -12.37 -8.39
C ALA A 128 8.28 -13.75 -7.75
N LEU A 129 7.22 -14.55 -7.65
CA LEU A 129 7.28 -15.90 -7.10
C LEU A 129 8.11 -16.83 -7.98
N ASN A 130 7.86 -16.83 -9.29
CA ASN A 130 8.54 -17.68 -10.27
C ASN A 130 10.02 -17.33 -10.42
N CYS A 131 10.38 -16.04 -10.33
CA CYS A 131 11.76 -15.58 -10.44
C CYS A 131 12.47 -15.41 -9.08
N LEU A 132 11.91 -15.96 -7.99
CA LEU A 132 12.46 -15.90 -6.63
C LEU A 132 12.84 -14.48 -6.19
N LYS A 133 12.04 -13.49 -6.60
CA LYS A 133 12.22 -12.11 -6.18
C LYS A 133 11.79 -11.95 -4.71
N PRO A 134 12.46 -11.07 -3.94
CA PRO A 134 12.03 -10.75 -2.58
C PRO A 134 10.59 -10.23 -2.55
N ILE A 135 9.79 -10.72 -1.59
CA ILE A 135 8.44 -10.23 -1.33
C ILE A 135 8.37 -9.78 0.12
N THR A 136 8.27 -8.47 0.35
CA THR A 136 8.03 -7.95 1.69
C THR A 136 6.55 -8.02 1.99
N ILE A 137 6.20 -8.67 3.10
CA ILE A 137 4.81 -8.93 3.46
C ILE A 137 4.51 -8.19 4.75
N SER A 138 3.53 -7.28 4.72
CA SER A 138 3.08 -6.54 5.89
C SER A 138 1.63 -6.88 6.19
N ILE A 139 1.35 -7.34 7.41
CA ILE A 139 0.01 -7.62 7.90
C ILE A 139 -0.33 -6.56 8.95
N PHE A 140 -1.45 -5.88 8.78
CA PHE A 140 -1.83 -4.81 9.69
C PHE A 140 -3.34 -4.63 9.79
N ARG A 141 -3.77 -4.13 10.93
CA ARG A 141 -5.17 -3.85 11.24
C ARG A 141 -5.49 -2.39 10.98
N ARG A 142 -6.63 -2.12 10.34
CA ARG A 142 -7.14 -0.75 10.15
C ARG A 142 -8.30 -0.49 11.09
N GLU A 143 -8.04 0.25 12.16
CA GLU A 143 -9.05 0.59 13.16
C GLU A 143 -10.24 1.38 12.58
N HIS A 144 -9.96 2.31 11.65
CA HIS A 144 -11.00 3.09 10.97
C HIS A 144 -11.83 2.29 9.95
N LYS A 145 -11.56 0.98 9.79
CA LYS A 145 -12.29 0.05 8.92
C LYS A 145 -12.75 -1.17 9.74
N GLN A 146 -13.46 -0.92 10.84
CA GLN A 146 -14.03 -1.97 11.71
C GLN A 146 -13.00 -2.99 12.19
N ASP A 147 -11.76 -2.54 12.42
CA ASP A 147 -10.65 -3.43 12.83
C ASP A 147 -10.35 -4.58 11.85
N ASN A 148 -10.65 -4.40 10.56
CA ASN A 148 -10.31 -5.37 9.52
C ASN A 148 -8.79 -5.49 9.34
N TRP A 149 -8.34 -6.73 9.07
CA TRP A 149 -6.96 -7.06 8.76
C TRP A 149 -6.68 -6.96 7.27
N TYR A 150 -5.52 -6.40 6.94
CA TYR A 150 -5.06 -6.20 5.57
C TYR A 150 -3.67 -6.77 5.41
N ILE A 151 -3.43 -7.30 4.21
CA ILE A 151 -2.13 -7.79 3.78
C ILE A 151 -1.64 -6.85 2.68
N HIS A 152 -0.44 -6.32 2.84
CA HIS A 152 0.27 -5.59 1.80
C HIS A 152 1.46 -6.44 1.35
N LEU A 153 1.53 -6.69 0.05
CA LEU A 153 2.66 -7.32 -0.62
C LEU A 153 3.44 -6.24 -1.35
N SER A 154 4.74 -6.17 -1.12
CA SER A 154 5.65 -5.30 -1.87
C SER A 154 6.67 -6.17 -2.56
N THR A 155 6.67 -6.11 -3.90
CA THR A 155 7.51 -6.96 -4.73
C THR A 155 7.96 -6.25 -6.00
N TYR A 156 8.71 -6.96 -6.83
CA TYR A 156 9.24 -6.49 -8.09
C TYR A 156 8.19 -6.63 -9.18
N VAL A 157 8.07 -5.57 -9.98
CA VAL A 157 7.28 -5.57 -11.21
C VAL A 157 8.18 -6.07 -12.33
N GLN A 158 7.62 -6.82 -13.26
CA GLN A 158 8.36 -7.24 -14.46
C GLN A 158 8.71 -5.99 -15.28
N GLU A 159 9.97 -5.85 -15.69
CA GLU A 159 10.34 -4.78 -16.61
C GLU A 159 9.69 -5.04 -17.97
N THR A 160 8.86 -4.11 -18.41
CA THR A 160 8.30 -4.11 -19.77
C THR A 160 9.27 -3.35 -20.68
N PRO A 161 9.78 -3.97 -21.75
CA PRO A 161 10.71 -3.29 -22.65
C PRO A 161 10.02 -2.07 -23.28
N VAL A 162 10.74 -0.94 -23.33
CA VAL A 162 10.28 0.24 -24.03
C VAL A 162 10.50 0.03 -25.52
N ILE A 163 9.42 -0.12 -26.27
CA ILE A 163 9.45 -0.27 -27.72
C ILE A 163 9.19 1.11 -28.34
N HIS A 164 10.18 1.67 -29.02
CA HIS A 164 10.03 2.91 -29.77
C HIS A 164 9.64 2.63 -31.22
N THR A 165 8.56 3.24 -31.70
CA THR A 165 8.18 3.20 -33.12
C THR A 165 7.61 4.55 -33.53
N ARG A 166 7.92 4.98 -34.76
CA ARG A 166 7.34 6.18 -35.37
C ARG A 166 5.91 5.97 -35.86
N LYS A 167 5.43 4.71 -35.89
CA LYS A 167 4.06 4.38 -36.28
C LYS A 167 3.05 4.55 -35.16
N ASN A 168 3.52 4.67 -33.91
CA ASN A 168 2.63 4.98 -32.80
C ASN A 168 2.31 6.47 -32.85
N GLY A 169 1.03 6.79 -32.74
CA GLY A 169 0.58 8.16 -32.54
C GLY A 169 1.05 8.73 -31.18
N CYS A 170 0.52 9.89 -30.82
CA CYS A 170 0.73 10.49 -29.50
C CYS A 170 -0.61 10.64 -28.75
N ILE A 171 -0.55 10.43 -27.43
CA ILE A 171 -1.65 10.78 -26.53
C ILE A 171 -1.31 12.14 -25.90
N GLY A 172 -2.12 13.14 -26.19
CA GLY A 172 -2.10 14.44 -25.53
C GLY A 172 -3.07 14.43 -24.34
N ILE A 173 -2.60 14.89 -23.18
CA ILE A 173 -3.45 15.12 -22.01
C ILE A 173 -3.22 16.57 -21.57
N ASP A 174 -4.28 17.37 -21.57
CA ASP A 174 -4.27 18.76 -21.15
C ASP A 174 -5.24 19.00 -20.00
N PHE A 175 -4.82 19.82 -19.03
CA PHE A 175 -5.59 20.11 -17.82
C PHE A 175 -6.13 21.54 -17.89
N ASN A 176 -7.42 21.65 -18.16
CA ASN A 176 -8.14 22.90 -18.20
C ASN A 176 -8.84 23.18 -16.85
N ALA A 177 -9.24 24.43 -16.63
CA ALA A 177 -9.84 24.86 -15.36
C ALA A 177 -11.08 24.04 -14.96
N ASN A 178 -11.86 23.61 -15.97
CA ASN A 178 -13.13 22.90 -15.79
C ASN A 178 -13.19 21.55 -16.54
N SER A 179 -12.08 21.09 -17.12
CA SER A 179 -12.05 19.84 -17.89
C SER A 179 -10.65 19.27 -18.00
N ILE A 180 -10.57 17.98 -18.29
CA ILE A 180 -9.34 17.32 -18.74
C ILE A 180 -9.58 16.93 -20.19
N SER A 181 -8.77 17.44 -21.10
CA SER A 181 -8.85 17.13 -22.52
C SER A 181 -7.88 16.01 -22.83
N VAL A 182 -8.38 14.91 -23.36
CA VAL A 182 -7.59 13.75 -23.78
C VAL A 182 -7.70 13.63 -25.29
N THR A 183 -6.57 13.55 -25.98
CA THR A 183 -6.52 13.46 -27.44
C THR A 183 -5.59 12.35 -27.85
N TYR A 184 -5.99 11.52 -28.80
CA TYR A 184 -5.09 10.62 -29.51
C TYR A 184 -4.90 11.16 -30.93
N VAL A 185 -3.65 11.44 -31.28
CA VAL A 185 -3.22 11.90 -32.60
C VAL A 185 -2.44 10.76 -33.24
N LYS A 186 -2.79 10.38 -34.46
CA LYS A 186 -2.08 9.34 -35.22
C LYS A 186 -0.67 9.80 -35.58
N TRP A 187 0.14 8.87 -36.09
CA TRP A 187 1.49 9.15 -36.56
C TRP A 187 1.56 10.16 -37.71
N ASP A 188 0.47 10.36 -38.46
CA ASP A 188 0.35 11.32 -39.57
C ASP A 188 -0.08 12.72 -39.11
N GLY A 189 -0.31 12.92 -37.80
CA GLY A 189 -0.74 14.19 -37.24
C GLY A 189 -2.25 14.41 -37.21
N ASN A 190 -3.05 13.47 -37.72
CA ASN A 190 -4.51 13.56 -37.66
C ASN A 190 -5.03 13.14 -36.28
N ILE A 191 -6.00 13.89 -35.76
CA ILE A 191 -6.69 13.54 -34.51
C ILE A 191 -7.63 12.37 -34.78
N GLU A 192 -7.45 11.26 -34.06
CA GLU A 192 -8.32 10.09 -34.12
C GLU A 192 -9.37 10.10 -33.02
N TYR A 193 -9.00 10.61 -31.85
CA TYR A 193 -9.86 10.62 -30.68
C TYR A 193 -9.66 11.91 -29.91
N LEU A 194 -10.77 12.50 -29.46
CA LEU A 194 -10.78 13.63 -28.55
C LEU A 194 -11.94 13.44 -27.58
N GLU A 195 -11.63 13.49 -26.29
CA GLU A 195 -12.62 13.48 -25.21
C GLU A 195 -12.32 14.63 -24.26
N GLU A 196 -13.34 15.41 -23.92
CA GLU A 196 -13.28 16.37 -22.84
C GLU A 196 -14.01 15.81 -21.63
N ILE A 197 -13.27 15.56 -20.56
CA ILE A 197 -13.84 15.03 -19.32
C ILE A 197 -14.08 16.21 -18.38
N PRO A 198 -15.34 16.62 -18.14
CA PRO A 198 -15.64 17.77 -17.29
C PRO A 198 -15.23 17.50 -15.83
N TYR A 199 -14.47 18.43 -15.25
CA TYR A 199 -13.93 18.34 -13.88
C TYR A 199 -14.09 19.69 -13.16
N GLN A 200 -14.50 19.71 -11.89
CA GLN A 200 -14.52 20.95 -11.08
C GLN A 200 -13.52 20.91 -9.91
N TRP A 201 -12.53 21.82 -9.92
CA TRP A 201 -11.47 21.91 -8.90
C TRP A 201 -11.91 22.62 -7.59
N LYS A 202 -12.93 23.47 -7.65
CA LYS A 202 -13.34 24.35 -6.55
C LYS A 202 -14.57 23.83 -5.81
N ASN A 203 -14.62 24.11 -4.50
CA ASN A 203 -15.73 23.82 -3.58
C ASN A 203 -16.03 22.35 -3.25
N GLN A 204 -15.09 21.44 -3.51
CA GLN A 204 -15.25 20.03 -3.11
C GLN A 204 -14.50 19.73 -1.82
N THR A 205 -15.19 19.08 -0.88
CA THR A 205 -14.57 18.60 0.36
C THR A 205 -13.81 17.29 0.10
N THR A 206 -12.82 16.96 0.92
CA THR A 206 -12.01 15.73 0.83
C THR A 206 -12.86 14.44 0.78
N GLY A 207 -14.13 14.49 1.23
CA GLY A 207 -15.09 13.39 1.16
C GLY A 207 -15.84 13.25 -0.17
N GLN A 208 -15.84 14.27 -1.05
CA GLN A 208 -16.53 14.26 -2.36
C GLN A 208 -15.62 13.84 -3.52
N SER A 209 -14.29 13.89 -3.34
CA SER A 209 -13.30 13.47 -4.33
C SER A 209 -13.39 11.99 -4.78
N PRO A 210 -13.78 10.99 -3.95
CA PRO A 210 -13.82 9.58 -4.36
C PRO A 210 -14.79 9.30 -5.53
N CYS A 211 -15.95 9.98 -5.56
CA CYS A 211 -17.00 9.80 -6.57
C CYS A 211 -16.58 10.28 -7.98
N ILE A 212 -15.62 11.19 -8.03
CA ILE A 212 -15.06 11.72 -9.27
C ILE A 212 -14.12 10.70 -9.86
N TYR A 213 -13.12 10.20 -9.11
CA TYR A 213 -12.13 9.22 -9.61
C TYR A 213 -12.74 7.92 -10.17
N GLU A 214 -13.91 7.49 -9.69
CA GLU A 214 -14.65 6.34 -10.25
C GLU A 214 -15.15 6.60 -11.68
N LYS A 215 -15.57 7.82 -12.02
CA LYS A 215 -15.96 8.19 -13.40
C LYS A 215 -14.76 8.26 -14.36
N TYR A 216 -13.59 8.73 -13.93
CA TYR A 216 -12.39 8.85 -14.79
C TYR A 216 -11.79 7.49 -15.15
N CYS A 217 -11.91 6.49 -14.28
CA CYS A 217 -11.39 5.15 -14.58
C CYS A 217 -12.19 4.44 -15.69
N LEU A 218 -13.49 4.71 -15.83
CA LEU A 218 -14.31 4.15 -16.91
C LEU A 218 -13.88 4.70 -18.29
N SER A 219 -13.52 5.99 -18.39
CA SER A 219 -12.96 6.58 -19.63
C SER A 219 -11.56 6.01 -19.94
N SER A 220 -10.70 5.79 -18.93
CA SER A 220 -9.39 5.15 -19.16
C SER A 220 -9.49 3.70 -19.67
N CYS A 221 -10.59 3.00 -19.37
CA CYS A 221 -10.90 1.66 -19.87
C CYS A 221 -11.30 1.68 -21.37
N VAL A 222 -11.72 2.82 -21.90
CA VAL A 222 -11.93 3.03 -23.35
C VAL A 222 -10.59 3.16 -24.06
N LEU A 223 -9.62 3.89 -23.48
CA LEU A 223 -8.27 3.98 -24.05
C LEU A 223 -7.56 2.62 -24.04
N SER A 224 -7.71 1.80 -23.01
CA SER A 224 -7.15 0.44 -23.00
C SER A 224 -7.85 -0.56 -23.94
N ARG A 225 -8.93 -0.15 -24.63
CA ARG A 225 -9.56 -0.94 -25.72
C ARG A 225 -9.10 -0.47 -27.10
N VAL A 226 -8.48 0.71 -27.18
CA VAL A 226 -7.90 1.28 -28.41
C VAL A 226 -6.41 0.89 -28.55
N PHE A 227 -5.76 0.50 -27.45
CA PHE A 227 -4.37 0.01 -27.40
C PHE A 227 -4.28 -1.46 -27.00
#